data_AF-A0AAW0LVC0-F1
#
_entry.id   AF-A0AAW0LVC0-F1
#
_cell.length_a   1.000
_cell.length_b   1.000
_cell.length_c   1.000
_cell.angle_alpha   90.00
_cell.angle_beta   90.00
_cell.angle_gamma   90.00
#
_symmetry.space_group_name_H-M   'P 1'
#
loop_
_entity.id
_entity.type
_entity.pdbx_description
1 polymer ?
#
loop_
_entity_poly.entity_id
_entity_poly.type
_entity_poly.pdbx_seq_one_letter_code
_entity_poly.pdbx_strand_id
1 'polypeptide(L)'
;MQVVWEPYKDVLDSLPPYCTAGRCIWRAIVPLIYFWIVEGHHPERVFRQFGMKQAPPTIVDTSVALHKISLQGKLDRDFQQEHAIHIDRWAHREEHLADAPTLDRDTTYLAAYMESYRRTTRRFITRESAY
;
A
#
# COMPACT_ATOMS: atom_id res chain seq x y z
N MET A 1 -22.21 -5.07 5.15
CA MET A 1 -21.60 -4.70 3.87
C MET A 1 -20.32 -5.50 3.70
N GLN A 2 -20.13 -6.23 2.60
CA GLN A 2 -18.91 -6.96 2.29
C GLN A 2 -18.18 -6.23 1.16
N VAL A 3 -16.92 -5.88 1.38
CA VAL A 3 -16.08 -5.31 0.31
C VAL A 3 -15.72 -6.43 -0.65
N VAL A 4 -15.99 -6.24 -1.95
CA VAL A 4 -15.55 -7.12 -3.03
C VAL A 4 -14.38 -6.43 -3.71
N TRP A 5 -13.20 -7.05 -3.66
CA TRP A 5 -12.00 -6.54 -4.30
C TRP A 5 -11.90 -7.13 -5.71
N GLU A 6 -12.37 -6.39 -6.71
CA GLU A 6 -12.30 -6.79 -8.12
C GLU A 6 -11.03 -6.20 -8.79
N PRO A 7 -10.45 -6.91 -9.78
CA PRO A 7 -9.32 -6.39 -10.53
C PRO A 7 -9.66 -5.12 -11.30
N TYR A 8 -8.71 -4.21 -11.45
CA TYR A 8 -8.88 -2.96 -12.21
C TYR A 8 -9.12 -3.17 -13.72
N LYS A 9 -9.08 -4.40 -14.23
CA LYS A 9 -9.08 -4.73 -15.67
C LYS A 9 -10.15 -3.98 -16.46
N ASP A 10 -11.36 -3.90 -15.91
CA ASP A 10 -12.52 -3.35 -16.62
C ASP A 10 -12.56 -1.81 -16.64
N VAL A 11 -11.73 -1.15 -15.82
CA VAL A 11 -11.69 0.32 -15.73
C VAL A 11 -10.46 0.94 -16.37
N LEU A 12 -9.34 0.20 -16.49
CA LEU A 12 -8.06 0.77 -16.93
C LEU A 12 -8.14 1.38 -18.33
N ASP A 13 -8.85 0.74 -19.26
CA ASP A 13 -8.95 1.18 -20.65
C ASP A 13 -9.75 2.50 -20.81
N SER A 14 -10.54 2.87 -19.80
CA SER A 14 -11.31 4.11 -19.77
C SER A 14 -10.54 5.30 -19.20
N LEU A 15 -9.37 5.07 -18.58
CA LEU A 15 -8.62 6.11 -17.89
C LEU A 15 -7.74 6.91 -18.87
N PRO A 16 -7.52 8.21 -18.61
CA PRO A 16 -6.53 8.99 -19.33
C PRO A 16 -5.13 8.36 -19.26
N PRO A 17 -4.27 8.55 -20.29
CA PRO A 17 -2.93 7.93 -20.34
C PRO A 17 -2.05 8.21 -19.11
N TYR A 18 -2.17 9.39 -18.51
CA TYR A 18 -1.40 9.76 -17.32
C TYR A 18 -1.74 8.89 -16.10
N CYS A 19 -2.96 8.37 -16.00
CA CYS A 19 -3.34 7.47 -14.91
C CYS A 19 -2.57 6.15 -14.98
N THR A 20 -2.20 5.71 -16.19
CA THR A 20 -1.49 4.45 -16.46
C THR A 20 0.00 4.61 -16.70
N ALA A 21 0.53 5.85 -16.72
CA ALA A 21 1.92 6.13 -17.06
C ALA A 21 2.95 5.42 -16.16
N GLY A 22 2.59 5.14 -14.90
CA GLY A 22 3.43 4.43 -13.92
C GLY A 22 3.11 2.95 -13.75
N ARG A 23 2.45 2.29 -14.71
CA ARG A 23 1.94 0.92 -14.53
C ARG A 23 3.02 -0.11 -14.14
N CYS A 24 4.25 0.06 -14.62
CA CYS A 24 5.38 -0.82 -14.29
C CYS A 24 5.67 -0.85 -12.78
N ILE A 25 5.46 0.26 -12.07
CA ILE A 25 5.82 0.43 -10.65
C ILE A 25 4.62 0.38 -9.70
N TRP A 26 3.40 0.15 -10.18
CA TRP A 26 2.21 0.10 -9.31
C TRP A 26 2.31 -0.92 -8.18
N ARG A 27 3.07 -1.99 -8.41
CA ARG A 27 3.30 -3.06 -7.43
C ARG A 27 4.63 -2.94 -6.68
N ALA A 28 5.33 -1.82 -6.79
CA ALA A 28 6.57 -1.61 -6.05
C ALA A 28 6.30 -1.44 -4.54
N ILE A 29 7.03 -2.13 -3.67
CA ILE A 29 7.00 -1.90 -2.22
C ILE A 29 8.09 -0.89 -1.88
N VAL A 30 7.70 0.39 -1.86
CA VAL A 30 8.63 1.53 -1.77
C VAL A 30 8.03 2.67 -0.95
N PRO A 31 8.84 3.58 -0.40
CA PRO A 31 8.33 4.79 0.23
C PRO A 31 7.80 5.79 -0.83
N LEU A 32 6.64 6.37 -0.56
CA LEU A 32 6.17 7.61 -1.17
C LEU A 32 6.72 8.78 -0.37
N ILE A 33 7.36 9.73 -1.04
CA ILE A 33 8.09 10.83 -0.40
C ILE A 33 7.48 12.16 -0.83
N TYR A 34 7.05 12.96 0.14
CA TYR A 34 6.58 14.32 -0.06
C TYR A 34 7.20 15.25 0.99
N PHE A 35 8.32 15.87 0.62
CA PHE A 35 9.12 16.75 1.47
C PHE A 35 9.54 16.08 2.79
N TRP A 36 8.81 16.28 3.88
CA TRP A 36 9.13 15.76 5.21
C TRP A 36 8.35 14.47 5.51
N ILE A 37 7.35 14.16 4.70
CA ILE A 37 6.47 13.00 4.85
C ILE A 37 7.02 11.84 4.04
N VAL A 38 7.10 10.68 4.69
CA VAL A 38 7.43 9.42 4.07
C VAL A 38 6.37 8.41 4.47
N GLU A 39 5.68 7.82 3.49
CA GLU A 39 4.65 6.80 3.69
C GLU A 39 4.99 5.54 2.90
N GLY A 40 4.77 4.35 3.47
CA GLY A 40 5.00 3.09 2.76
C GLY A 40 3.92 2.80 1.72
N HIS A 41 4.31 2.55 0.47
CA HIS A 41 3.44 1.95 -0.54
C HIS A 41 3.46 0.43 -0.41
N HIS A 42 2.29 -0.15 -0.11
CA HIS A 42 2.13 -1.59 0.20
C HIS A 42 1.07 -2.27 -0.70
N PRO A 43 1.35 -2.42 -2.00
CA PRO A 43 0.42 -3.00 -2.97
C PRO A 43 0.08 -4.48 -2.69
N GLU A 44 0.90 -5.20 -1.92
CA GLU A 44 0.61 -6.57 -1.47
C GLU A 44 -0.66 -6.66 -0.63
N ARG A 45 -1.08 -5.55 -0.01
CA ARG A 45 -2.33 -5.44 0.75
C ARG A 45 -3.57 -5.30 -0.12
N VAL A 46 -3.40 -5.19 -1.44
CA VAL A 46 -4.50 -5.05 -2.41
C VAL A 46 -4.27 -5.84 -3.70
N PHE A 47 -3.48 -6.93 -3.64
CA PHE A 47 -3.17 -7.77 -4.80
C PHE A 47 -4.38 -8.28 -5.59
N ARG A 48 -5.55 -8.42 -4.95
CA ARG A 48 -6.79 -8.74 -5.68
C ARG A 48 -7.16 -7.72 -6.74
N GLN A 49 -6.91 -6.43 -6.50
CA GLN A 49 -7.15 -5.38 -7.50
C GLN A 49 -6.20 -5.47 -8.70
N PHE A 50 -5.07 -6.16 -8.54
CA PHE A 50 -4.14 -6.48 -9.62
C PHE A 50 -4.41 -7.86 -10.26
N GLY A 51 -5.47 -8.56 -9.86
CA GLY A 51 -5.80 -9.89 -10.36
C GLY A 51 -4.91 -11.01 -9.80
N MET A 52 -4.36 -10.81 -8.60
CA MET A 52 -3.47 -11.76 -7.93
C MET A 52 -4.11 -12.29 -6.63
N LYS A 53 -3.66 -13.47 -6.20
CA LYS A 53 -4.00 -14.04 -4.89
C LYS A 53 -3.42 -13.15 -3.80
N GLN A 54 -4.22 -12.88 -2.78
CA GLN A 54 -3.85 -12.01 -1.67
C GLN A 54 -3.73 -12.83 -0.39
N ALA A 55 -2.50 -12.94 0.13
CA ALA A 55 -2.24 -13.52 1.43
C ALA A 55 -2.65 -12.55 2.56
N PRO A 56 -2.82 -13.04 3.80
CA PRO A 56 -2.86 -12.18 4.97
C PRO A 56 -1.66 -11.21 4.96
N PRO A 57 -1.90 -9.90 5.09
CA PRO A 57 -0.81 -8.94 5.02
C PRO A 57 0.12 -9.13 6.22
N THR A 58 1.43 -8.99 5.99
CA THR A 58 2.40 -8.91 7.08
C THR A 58 2.13 -7.66 7.92
N ILE A 59 2.48 -7.73 9.21
CA ILE A 59 2.53 -6.53 10.04
C ILE A 59 3.73 -5.74 9.53
N VAL A 60 3.45 -4.57 8.96
CA VAL A 60 4.47 -3.63 8.53
C VAL A 60 4.45 -2.50 9.55
N ASP A 61 5.62 -2.14 10.07
CA ASP A 61 5.78 -0.90 10.79
C ASP A 61 5.49 0.25 9.81
N THR A 62 4.38 0.96 10.04
CA THR A 62 4.04 2.18 9.28
C THR A 62 4.94 3.36 9.64
N SER A 63 5.99 3.11 10.43
CA SER A 63 6.96 4.05 10.94
C SER A 63 6.28 5.18 11.70
N VAL A 64 5.79 4.83 12.88
CA VAL A 64 5.24 5.80 13.85
C VAL A 64 6.22 6.95 14.10
N ALA A 65 7.52 6.70 13.99
CA ALA A 65 8.56 7.72 14.08
C ALA A 65 8.51 8.74 12.92
N LEU A 66 8.34 8.30 11.67
CA LEU A 66 8.19 9.19 10.51
C LEU A 66 6.90 10.04 10.62
N HIS A 67 5.81 9.47 11.13
CA HIS A 67 4.56 10.21 11.36
C HIS A 67 4.64 11.24 12.51
N LYS A 68 5.66 11.17 13.37
CA LYS A 68 5.92 12.16 14.43
C LYS A 68 6.75 13.35 13.95
N ILE A 69 7.24 13.33 12.71
CA ILE A 69 7.97 14.47 12.13
C ILE A 69 6.97 15.57 11.82
N SER A 70 6.90 16.58 12.70
CA SER A 70 6.20 17.83 12.43
C SER A 70 7.14 18.86 11.81
N LEU A 71 6.57 19.76 11.00
CA LEU A 71 7.27 20.92 10.45
C LEU A 71 7.57 22.02 11.47
N GLN A 72 6.97 21.95 12.66
CA GLN A 72 7.08 23.04 13.64
C GLN A 72 8.53 23.20 14.11
N GLY A 73 9.12 24.36 13.79
CA GLY A 73 10.47 24.74 14.24
C GLY A 73 11.62 23.99 13.56
N LYS A 74 11.40 23.33 12.42
CA LYS A 74 12.39 22.45 11.75
C LYS A 74 12.63 22.80 10.27
N LEU A 75 12.62 24.10 9.95
CA LEU A 75 12.87 24.59 8.58
C LEU A 75 14.35 24.45 8.15
N ASP A 76 15.24 24.19 9.09
CA ASP A 76 16.69 24.04 8.92
C ASP A 76 17.14 22.58 8.75
N ARG A 77 16.20 21.62 8.77
CA ARG A 77 16.53 20.20 8.55
C ARG A 77 16.82 19.91 7.08
N ASP A 78 17.93 19.22 6.86
CA ASP A 78 18.22 18.62 5.57
C ASP A 78 17.42 17.31 5.41
N PHE A 79 16.19 17.43 4.92
CA PHE A 79 15.33 16.28 4.63
C PHE A 79 15.89 15.37 3.54
N GLN A 80 16.78 15.86 2.67
CA GLN A 80 17.45 15.02 1.68
C GLN A 80 18.41 14.05 2.39
N GLN A 81 19.14 14.51 3.40
CA GLN A 81 19.98 13.67 4.23
C GLN A 81 19.14 12.76 5.15
N GLU A 82 18.12 13.28 5.82
CA GLU A 82 17.28 12.47 6.72
C GLU A 82 16.58 11.33 5.98
N HIS A 83 16.10 11.59 4.76
CA HIS A 83 15.35 10.61 3.97
C HIS A 83 16.21 9.88 2.94
N ALA A 84 17.53 9.97 3.02
CA ALA A 84 18.45 9.40 2.01
C ALA A 84 18.17 7.93 1.70
N ILE A 85 17.91 7.11 2.73
CA ILE A 85 17.57 5.68 2.56
C ILE A 85 16.23 5.48 1.82
N HIS A 86 15.27 6.37 2.04
CA HIS A 86 13.97 6.30 1.37
C HIS A 86 14.08 6.76 -0.07
N ILE A 87 14.84 7.83 -0.32
CA ILE A 87 15.13 8.36 -1.65
C ILE A 87 15.84 7.29 -2.49
N ASP A 88 16.85 6.64 -1.93
CA ASP A 88 17.58 5.55 -2.59
C ASP A 88 16.64 4.39 -2.97
N ARG A 89 15.80 3.95 -2.03
CA ARG A 89 14.82 2.89 -2.30
C ARG A 89 13.78 3.28 -3.36
N TRP A 90 13.36 4.55 -3.40
CA TRP A 90 12.47 5.07 -4.44
C TRP A 90 13.17 5.14 -5.81
N ALA A 91 14.46 5.49 -5.84
CA ALA A 91 15.25 5.51 -7.06
C ALA A 91 15.33 4.11 -7.70
N HIS A 92 15.46 3.06 -6.87
CA HIS A 92 15.54 1.65 -7.28
C HIS A 92 14.19 0.92 -7.24
N ARG A 93 13.07 1.65 -7.33
CA ARG A 93 11.71 1.08 -7.18
C ARG A 93 11.36 -0.08 -8.11
N GLU A 94 11.93 -0.13 -9.31
CA GLU A 94 11.72 -1.22 -10.29
C GLU A 94 12.29 -2.56 -9.77
N GLU A 95 13.24 -2.54 -8.83
CA GLU A 95 13.82 -3.73 -8.20
C GLU A 95 12.98 -4.27 -7.03
N HIS A 96 11.97 -3.50 -6.59
CA HIS A 96 11.14 -3.79 -5.43
C HIS A 96 9.71 -4.17 -5.79
N LEU A 97 9.50 -4.71 -7.00
CA LEU A 97 8.18 -5.16 -7.45
C LEU A 97 7.72 -6.39 -6.66
N ALA A 98 6.53 -6.29 -6.09
CA ALA A 98 5.90 -7.38 -5.38
C ALA A 98 5.03 -8.21 -6.32
N ASP A 99 5.12 -9.53 -6.19
CA ASP A 99 4.38 -10.48 -7.02
C ASP A 99 3.67 -11.54 -6.20
N ALA A 100 2.63 -12.11 -6.79
CA ALA A 100 1.86 -13.19 -6.21
C ALA A 100 1.23 -14.04 -7.31
N PRO A 101 0.85 -15.30 -7.00
CA PRO A 101 0.15 -16.15 -7.95
C PRO A 101 -1.08 -15.45 -8.52
N THR A 102 -1.36 -15.66 -9.81
CA THR A 102 -2.55 -15.10 -10.46
C THR A 102 -3.82 -15.63 -9.79
N LEU A 103 -4.86 -14.78 -9.73
CA LEU A 103 -6.17 -15.19 -9.27
C LEU A 103 -6.74 -16.26 -10.23
N ASP A 104 -7.09 -17.41 -9.69
CA ASP A 104 -7.69 -18.53 -10.38
C ASP A 104 -8.99 -18.94 -9.66
N ARG A 105 -9.53 -20.12 -10.00
CA ARG A 105 -10.71 -20.68 -9.34
C ARG A 105 -10.42 -21.27 -7.95
N ASP A 106 -9.14 -21.39 -7.57
CA ASP A 106 -8.75 -21.93 -6.27
C ASP A 106 -8.90 -20.85 -5.17
N THR A 107 -9.89 -21.08 -4.31
CA THR A 107 -10.22 -20.20 -3.19
C THR A 107 -9.62 -20.68 -1.87
N THR A 108 -8.73 -21.67 -1.85
CA THR A 108 -8.20 -22.25 -0.60
C THR A 108 -7.44 -21.21 0.23
N TYR A 109 -6.71 -20.29 -0.43
CA TYR A 109 -6.01 -19.18 0.23
C TYR A 109 -6.97 -18.20 0.93
N LEU A 110 -8.23 -18.14 0.50
CA LEU A 110 -9.20 -17.14 0.94
C LEU A 110 -9.58 -17.31 2.40
N ALA A 111 -9.57 -18.54 2.93
CA ALA A 111 -9.93 -18.81 4.31
C ALA A 111 -9.03 -18.03 5.29
N ALA A 112 -7.71 -18.17 5.13
CA ALA A 112 -6.73 -17.47 5.96
C ALA A 112 -6.81 -15.94 5.78
N TYR A 113 -6.97 -15.47 4.54
CA TYR A 113 -7.15 -14.04 4.27
C TYR A 113 -8.40 -13.48 4.96
N MET A 114 -9.55 -14.14 4.82
CA MET A 114 -10.82 -13.68 5.41
C MET A 114 -10.80 -13.73 6.93
N GLU A 115 -10.13 -14.71 7.53
CA GLU A 115 -9.89 -14.75 8.97
C GLU A 115 -9.10 -13.52 9.43
N SER A 116 -7.97 -13.23 8.77
CA SER A 116 -7.17 -12.04 9.08
C SER A 116 -7.98 -10.75 8.87
N TYR A 117 -8.69 -10.62 7.74
CA TYR A 117 -9.51 -9.44 7.44
C TYR A 117 -10.57 -9.21 8.52
N ARG A 118 -11.28 -10.26 8.94
CA ARG A 118 -12.31 -10.17 9.97
C ARG A 118 -11.74 -9.79 11.34
N ARG A 119 -10.53 -10.25 11.64
CA ARG A 119 -9.84 -9.95 12.91
C ARG A 119 -9.34 -8.50 12.96
N THR A 120 -8.84 -7.97 11.86
CA THR A 120 -8.11 -6.70 11.85
C THR A 120 -8.95 -5.51 11.39
N THR A 121 -9.94 -5.72 10.52
CA THR A 121 -10.76 -4.63 9.98
C THR A 121 -11.91 -4.30 10.92
N ARG A 122 -12.04 -3.01 11.28
CA ARG A 122 -13.25 -2.50 11.95
C ARG A 122 -14.42 -2.57 10.97
N ARG A 123 -15.34 -3.51 11.22
CA ARG A 123 -16.48 -3.79 10.33
C ARG A 123 -17.69 -2.89 10.57
N PHE A 124 -17.71 -2.19 11.71
CA PHE A 124 -18.77 -1.28 12.11
C PHE A 124 -18.13 -0.04 12.73
N ILE A 125 -18.60 1.13 12.32
CA ILE A 125 -18.27 2.40 12.98
C ILE A 125 -19.48 2.73 13.84
N THR A 126 -19.40 2.49 15.15
CA THR A 126 -20.42 2.93 16.11
C THR A 126 -19.95 4.21 16.79
N ARG A 127 -20.89 5.00 17.32
CA ARG A 127 -20.60 6.24 18.06
C ARG A 127 -19.64 6.04 19.23
N GLU A 128 -19.62 4.85 19.82
CA GLU A 128 -18.76 4.47 20.94
C GLU A 128 -17.31 4.14 20.53
N SER A 129 -17.06 3.92 19.24
CA SER A 129 -15.74 3.55 18.71
C SER A 129 -14.79 4.73 18.51
N ALA A 130 -15.23 5.94 18.86
CA ALA A 130 -14.61 7.23 18.53
C ALA A 130 -13.87 7.89 19.72
N TYR A 131 -13.65 7.16 20.82
CA TYR A 131 -12.87 7.62 21.98
C TYR A 131 -11.64 6.74 22.19
#